data_AF-A0A162WMG3-F1
#
_entry.id   AF-A0A162WMG3-F1
#
_cell.length_a   1.000
_cell.length_b   1.000
_cell.length_c   1.000
_cell.angle_alpha   90.00
_cell.angle_beta   90.00
_cell.angle_gamma   90.00
#
_symmetry.space_group_name_H-M   'P 1'
#
loop_
_entity.id
_entity.type
_entity.pdbx_description
1 polymer ?
#
loop_
_entity_poly.entity_id
_entity_poly.type
_entity_poly.pdbx_seq_one_letter_code
_entity_poly.pdbx_strand_id
1 'polypeptide(L)'
;MHSIRRSCLSALRNPSGACVYADGSRRAFSRSVARSKGGLPVYLEPSSTELSSLLANINSKVLLPGHLSREQKKLVYQQKSRPKLETEPVEVTIGDVTLPLEHIDRNLLPSRWQSLKDVVRQSETTADWENVVRVLEGLHSAGFAIKPQWQDLVVRKLNENGHHALVLKALQRVKATGLHLSNYSVTKRALKGAHDRAANAGWAKAETAKALRYARQIVELMEEEEHHAVSSRGKMAVENDWRSKPYVIAAPTELAAVAAQRHGGDVEIVKTLANRLVSALKQDNFTESVDRIVVSNARTEADFKNKSTQTLALNDCCEDLFELLTIWNALKTSKSVLGADMPLATEAAEFEDRIKTAVLAGIEGLPKLQSRDGVDLRSSYPAYIRDQLKKVTDEA
;
A
#
# COMPACT_ATOMS: atom_id res chain seq x y z
N MET A 1 -1.68 5.27 70.87
CA MET A 1 -1.14 3.93 70.52
C MET A 1 -2.18 3.19 69.71
N HIS A 2 -1.72 2.49 68.68
CA HIS A 2 -2.43 1.71 67.65
C HIS A 2 -3.56 0.82 68.21
N SER A 3 -4.62 0.42 67.51
CA SER A 3 -4.66 -0.26 66.21
C SER A 3 -6.13 -0.59 65.91
N ILE A 4 -6.68 -0.17 64.76
CA ILE A 4 -7.94 -0.73 64.24
C ILE A 4 -7.61 -1.61 63.04
N ARG A 5 -7.79 -2.91 63.23
CA ARG A 5 -7.72 -3.94 62.21
C ARG A 5 -9.11 -4.17 61.62
N ARG A 6 -9.13 -4.31 60.29
CA ARG A 6 -10.07 -5.05 59.43
C ARG A 6 -11.46 -4.42 59.22
N SER A 7 -11.72 -3.97 58.00
CA SER A 7 -12.39 -4.78 56.96
C SER A 7 -12.70 -3.88 55.76
N CYS A 8 -12.51 -4.36 54.53
CA CYS A 8 -13.20 -3.89 53.31
C CYS A 8 -12.75 -4.73 52.09
N LEU A 9 -12.90 -6.06 52.17
CA LEU A 9 -12.83 -6.96 51.00
C LEU A 9 -14.21 -7.10 50.31
N SER A 10 -15.07 -6.09 50.43
CA SER A 10 -16.42 -6.08 49.85
C SER A 10 -16.57 -5.22 48.60
N ALA A 11 -15.51 -4.54 48.15
CA ALA A 11 -15.60 -3.59 47.02
C ALA A 11 -15.38 -4.23 45.63
N LEU A 12 -15.19 -5.55 45.53
CA LEU A 12 -15.00 -6.27 44.26
C LEU A 12 -16.21 -7.14 43.87
N ARG A 13 -17.43 -6.74 44.24
CA ARG A 13 -18.65 -7.33 43.70
C ARG A 13 -19.35 -6.32 42.79
N ASN A 14 -19.48 -6.71 41.53
CA ASN A 14 -20.31 -6.09 40.49
C ASN A 14 -21.62 -5.52 41.05
N PRO A 15 -22.00 -4.29 40.71
CA PRO A 15 -23.39 -3.88 40.74
C PRO A 15 -23.96 -3.98 39.32
N SER A 16 -24.41 -5.19 38.95
CA SER A 16 -25.57 -5.33 38.07
C SER A 16 -26.79 -4.88 38.88
N GLY A 17 -26.99 -3.57 38.94
CA GLY A 17 -28.07 -2.92 39.68
C GLY A 17 -28.32 -1.54 39.10
N ALA A 18 -29.13 -1.49 38.05
CA ALA A 18 -29.63 -0.25 37.50
C ALA A 18 -30.52 0.44 38.54
N CYS A 19 -30.10 1.62 39.00
CA CYS A 19 -31.00 2.58 39.63
C CYS A 19 -31.60 3.42 38.50
N VAL A 20 -32.87 3.17 38.18
CA VAL A 20 -33.69 4.03 37.34
C VAL A 20 -34.15 5.18 38.25
N TYR A 21 -33.88 6.43 37.84
CA TYR A 21 -34.16 7.70 38.53
C TYR A 21 -33.10 8.21 39.53
N ALA A 22 -32.11 8.91 38.99
CA ALA A 22 -31.44 10.02 39.69
C ALA A 22 -31.24 11.16 38.69
N ASP A 23 -32.15 12.14 38.75
CA ASP A 23 -32.18 13.34 37.92
C ASP A 23 -31.17 14.37 38.45
N GLY A 24 -29.89 14.07 38.22
CA GLY A 24 -28.77 14.90 38.63
C GLY A 24 -27.90 15.23 37.43
N SER A 25 -27.87 16.51 37.05
CA SER A 25 -26.92 17.09 36.09
C SER A 25 -25.48 16.83 36.54
N ARG A 26 -24.95 15.66 36.20
CA ARG A 26 -23.53 15.34 36.24
C ARG A 26 -23.08 15.30 34.80
N ARG A 27 -22.54 16.41 34.29
CA ARG A 27 -21.57 16.34 33.20
C ARG A 27 -20.44 15.46 33.70
N ALA A 28 -20.49 14.17 33.40
CA ALA A 28 -19.34 13.30 33.54
C ALA A 28 -18.23 13.97 32.73
N PHE A 29 -17.15 14.37 33.41
CA PHE A 29 -15.93 14.79 32.75
C PHE A 29 -15.54 13.65 31.81
N SER A 30 -15.73 13.83 30.51
CA SER A 30 -15.18 12.95 29.50
C SER A 30 -13.67 13.05 29.64
N ARG A 31 -13.08 12.17 30.46
CA ARG A 31 -11.65 11.89 30.48
C ARG A 31 -11.33 11.14 29.19
N SER A 32 -11.45 11.86 28.08
CA SER A 32 -10.90 11.43 26.82
C SER A 32 -9.40 11.30 27.08
N VAL A 33 -8.88 10.07 27.05
CA VAL A 33 -7.44 9.84 27.21
C VAL A 33 -6.76 10.71 26.16
N ALA A 34 -5.84 11.58 26.57
CA ALA A 34 -5.05 12.34 25.63
C ALA A 34 -4.37 11.30 24.72
N ARG A 35 -4.76 11.22 23.45
CA ARG A 35 -4.08 10.35 22.50
C ARG A 35 -2.66 10.89 22.42
N SER A 36 -1.70 10.17 22.99
CA SER A 36 -0.29 10.49 22.83
C SER A 36 -0.02 10.39 21.33
N LYS A 37 0.18 11.54 20.69
CA LYS A 37 0.73 11.57 19.34
C LYS A 37 2.15 11.04 19.46
N GLY A 38 2.58 10.23 18.49
CA GLY A 38 3.93 9.65 18.49
C GLY A 38 5.03 10.71 18.53
N GLY A 39 6.28 10.26 18.65
CA GLY A 39 7.46 11.13 18.52
C GLY A 39 7.66 11.60 17.07
N LEU A 40 8.55 12.58 16.88
CA LEU A 40 9.05 12.91 15.55
C LEU A 40 9.98 11.80 15.05
N PRO A 41 9.98 11.48 13.74
CA PRO A 41 10.87 10.48 13.20
C PRO A 41 12.34 10.95 13.26
N VAL A 42 13.21 10.04 13.68
CA VAL A 42 14.66 10.22 13.62
C VAL A 42 15.17 9.61 12.32
N TYR A 43 15.64 10.46 11.41
CA TYR A 43 16.15 10.02 10.11
C TYR A 43 17.58 9.48 10.22
N LEU A 44 17.90 8.50 9.38
CA LEU A 44 19.27 8.05 9.13
C LEU A 44 20.04 9.10 8.33
N GLU A 45 21.37 8.99 8.37
CA GLU A 45 22.27 9.86 7.60
C GLU A 45 21.92 9.81 6.10
N PRO A 46 21.48 10.94 5.52
CA PRO A 46 21.11 11.01 4.11
C PRO A 46 22.35 11.06 3.20
N SER A 47 22.21 10.56 1.98
CA SER A 47 23.30 10.57 0.99
C SER A 47 23.68 11.96 0.48
N SER A 48 22.77 12.93 0.54
CA SER A 48 22.97 14.30 0.05
C SER A 48 22.57 15.37 1.05
N THR A 49 23.21 16.54 0.94
CA THR A 49 22.90 17.70 1.79
C THR A 49 21.53 18.29 1.47
N GLU A 50 21.08 18.18 0.21
CA GLU A 50 19.74 18.57 -0.23
C GLU A 50 18.67 17.70 0.43
N LEU A 51 18.87 16.37 0.46
CA LEU A 51 17.95 15.45 1.10
C LEU A 51 17.91 15.67 2.61
N SER A 52 19.07 15.88 3.24
CA SER A 52 19.16 16.23 4.66
C SER A 52 18.38 17.50 5.01
N SER A 53 18.55 18.55 4.21
CA SER A 53 17.83 19.82 4.36
C SER A 53 16.31 19.63 4.17
N LEU A 54 15.92 18.79 3.20
CA LEU A 54 14.51 18.46 2.95
C LEU A 54 13.88 17.71 4.12
N LEU A 55 14.57 16.70 4.66
CA LEU A 55 14.10 15.92 5.81
C LEU A 55 13.99 16.79 7.08
N ALA A 56 14.98 17.66 7.32
CA ALA A 56 14.92 18.62 8.42
C ALA A 56 13.71 19.58 8.28
N ASN A 57 13.44 20.07 7.07
CA ASN A 57 12.28 20.91 6.76
C ASN A 57 10.95 20.15 6.97
N ILE A 58 10.89 18.88 6.58
CA ILE A 58 9.72 18.03 6.87
C ILE A 58 9.50 17.92 8.38
N ASN A 59 10.53 17.65 9.17
CA ASN A 59 10.40 17.57 10.63
C ASN A 59 9.91 18.89 11.24
N SER A 60 10.54 20.02 10.92
CA SER A 60 10.25 21.31 11.55
C SER A 60 8.97 21.99 11.05
N LYS A 61 8.66 21.91 9.75
CA LYS A 61 7.52 22.65 9.15
C LYS A 61 6.31 21.78 8.85
N VAL A 62 6.50 20.49 8.55
CA VAL A 62 5.38 19.60 8.18
C VAL A 62 4.87 18.80 9.38
N LEU A 63 5.78 18.11 10.07
CA LEU A 63 5.42 17.15 11.11
C LEU A 63 5.23 17.82 12.47
N LEU A 64 6.17 18.68 12.90
CA LEU A 64 6.14 19.37 14.19
C LEU A 64 4.76 19.98 14.48
N PRO A 65 4.12 20.76 13.57
CA PRO A 65 2.81 21.31 13.87
C PRO A 65 1.73 20.25 14.06
N GLY A 66 1.85 19.06 13.51
CA GLY A 66 0.94 17.94 13.78
C GLY A 66 0.94 17.52 15.25
N HIS A 67 2.13 17.46 15.87
CA HIS A 67 2.35 17.00 17.23
C HIS A 67 2.05 18.05 18.31
N LEU A 68 2.12 19.35 17.98
CA LEU A 68 1.86 20.43 18.94
C LEU A 68 0.44 20.42 19.52
N SER A 69 0.34 20.86 20.78
CA SER A 69 -0.91 21.16 21.47
C SER A 69 -1.63 22.36 20.82
N ARG A 70 -2.91 22.56 21.15
CA ARG A 70 -3.70 23.68 20.58
C ARG A 70 -3.10 25.05 20.95
N GLU A 71 -2.54 25.17 22.15
CA GLU A 71 -1.94 26.41 22.65
C GLU A 71 -0.59 26.67 21.98
N GLN A 72 0.27 25.67 21.90
CA GLN A 72 1.54 25.76 21.17
C GLN A 72 1.32 26.09 19.68
N LYS A 73 0.31 25.47 19.05
CA LYS A 73 -0.10 25.83 17.67
C LYS A 73 -0.48 27.29 17.56
N LYS A 74 -1.24 27.81 18.52
CA LYS A 74 -1.66 29.21 18.53
C LYS A 74 -0.44 30.13 18.66
N LEU A 75 0.52 29.77 19.52
CA LEU A 75 1.77 30.51 19.70
C LEU A 75 2.58 30.53 18.39
N VAL A 76 2.84 29.37 17.80
CA VAL A 76 3.64 29.19 16.58
C VAL A 76 3.05 29.91 15.36
N TYR A 77 1.73 29.85 15.18
CA TYR A 77 1.07 30.42 14.01
C TYR A 77 0.69 31.91 14.14
N GLN A 78 0.76 32.51 15.33
CA GLN A 78 0.35 33.90 15.52
C GLN A 78 1.51 34.86 15.21
N GLN A 79 1.29 35.76 14.25
CA GLN A 79 2.26 36.82 13.90
C GLN A 79 2.66 37.67 15.12
N LYS A 80 1.71 37.98 16.01
CA LYS A 80 1.96 38.78 17.23
C LYS A 80 2.92 38.09 18.21
N SER A 81 3.04 36.78 18.13
CA SER A 81 3.88 35.97 19.02
C SER A 81 5.28 35.73 18.45
N ARG A 82 5.52 36.12 17.18
CA ARG A 82 6.83 36.01 16.53
C ARG A 82 7.97 36.67 17.31
N PRO A 83 7.90 37.96 17.73
CA PRO A 83 9.00 38.58 18.46
C PRO A 83 9.24 37.90 19.81
N LYS A 84 8.21 37.30 20.42
CA LYS A 84 8.36 36.53 21.66
C LYS A 84 9.14 35.24 21.44
N LEU A 85 8.83 34.50 20.36
CA LEU A 85 9.54 33.28 19.99
C LEU A 85 10.98 33.54 19.56
N GLU A 86 11.26 34.70 18.93
CA GLU A 86 12.62 35.11 18.54
C GLU A 86 13.45 35.57 19.75
N THR A 87 12.83 36.17 20.77
CA THR A 87 13.54 36.67 21.98
C THR A 87 13.73 35.57 23.02
N GLU A 88 12.71 34.74 23.24
CA GLU A 88 12.69 33.65 24.22
C GLU A 88 12.32 32.34 23.50
N PRO A 89 13.32 31.53 23.08
CA PRO A 89 13.04 30.29 22.40
C PRO A 89 12.32 29.33 23.34
N VAL A 90 11.06 29.02 23.01
CA VAL A 90 10.26 28.04 23.74
C VAL A 90 10.60 26.67 23.20
N GLU A 91 11.26 25.84 23.99
CA GLU A 91 11.57 24.47 23.60
C GLU A 91 10.38 23.54 23.85
N VAL A 92 10.14 22.61 22.93
CA VAL A 92 9.15 21.54 23.10
C VAL A 92 9.82 20.20 22.86
N THR A 93 9.65 19.29 23.83
CA THR A 93 10.06 17.90 23.74
C THR A 93 8.91 17.06 23.19
N ILE A 94 9.14 16.39 22.06
CA ILE A 94 8.17 15.51 21.38
C ILE A 94 8.81 14.13 21.22
N GLY A 95 8.46 13.20 22.10
CA GLY A 95 9.20 11.93 22.22
C GLY A 95 10.62 12.22 22.70
N ASP A 96 11.61 11.74 21.95
CA ASP A 96 13.04 11.89 22.28
C ASP A 96 13.70 13.12 21.62
N VAL A 97 12.92 13.94 20.91
CA VAL A 97 13.42 15.08 20.15
C VAL A 97 12.95 16.38 20.79
N THR A 98 13.89 17.23 21.21
CA THR A 98 13.63 18.60 21.67
C THR A 98 13.92 19.57 20.54
N LEU A 99 12.93 20.37 20.15
CA LEU A 99 13.07 21.40 19.12
C LEU A 99 12.63 22.77 19.66
N PRO A 100 13.32 23.86 19.27
CA PRO A 100 12.83 25.20 19.53
C PRO A 100 11.58 25.47 18.69
N LEU A 101 10.59 26.13 19.28
CA LEU A 101 9.43 26.62 18.55
C LEU A 101 9.78 27.88 17.80
N GLU A 102 9.71 27.80 16.47
CA GLU A 102 9.82 28.96 15.59
C GLU A 102 8.45 29.42 15.14
N HIS A 103 8.35 30.69 14.72
CA HIS A 103 7.15 31.18 14.07
C HIS A 103 6.99 30.52 12.69
N ILE A 104 5.82 29.93 12.44
CA ILE A 104 5.49 29.29 11.16
C ILE A 104 4.37 30.07 10.49
N ASP A 105 4.58 30.51 9.26
CA ASP A 105 3.52 31.07 8.43
C ASP A 105 2.66 29.96 7.84
N ARG A 106 1.35 30.02 8.11
CA ARG A 106 0.36 29.06 7.59
C ARG A 106 0.24 29.08 6.08
N ASN A 107 0.46 30.24 5.46
CA ASN A 107 0.30 30.43 4.02
C ASN A 107 1.50 29.90 3.23
N LEU A 108 2.65 29.72 3.88
CA LEU A 108 3.90 29.26 3.28
C LEU A 108 4.27 27.83 3.70
N LEU A 109 3.29 27.05 4.19
CA LEU A 109 3.53 25.67 4.58
C LEU A 109 3.86 24.80 3.36
N PRO A 110 4.93 23.98 3.42
CA PRO A 110 5.26 23.06 2.35
C PRO A 110 4.14 22.02 2.16
N SER A 111 3.89 21.68 0.90
CA SER A 111 2.90 20.66 0.54
C SER A 111 3.40 19.28 0.95
N ARG A 112 2.70 18.61 1.87
CA ARG A 112 3.00 17.25 2.36
C ARG A 112 3.25 16.26 1.22
N TRP A 113 2.39 16.32 0.19
CA TRP A 113 2.50 15.45 -0.96
C TRP A 113 3.75 15.74 -1.80
N GLN A 114 4.05 17.03 -1.98
CA GLN A 114 5.22 17.43 -2.74
C GLN A 114 6.50 17.07 -2.00
N SER A 115 6.56 17.33 -0.68
CA SER A 115 7.67 16.93 0.17
C SER A 115 7.94 15.42 0.12
N LEU A 116 6.89 14.58 0.24
CA LEU A 116 7.06 13.13 0.12
C LEU A 116 7.60 12.72 -1.26
N LYS A 117 7.05 13.28 -2.35
CA LYS A 117 7.57 13.02 -3.71
C LYS A 117 9.02 13.46 -3.87
N ASP A 118 9.40 14.59 -3.29
CA ASP A 118 10.75 15.13 -3.40
C ASP A 118 11.77 14.28 -2.63
N VAL A 119 11.39 13.72 -1.47
CA VAL A 119 12.20 12.74 -0.74
C VAL A 119 12.37 11.48 -1.58
N VAL A 120 11.26 10.91 -2.08
CA VAL A 120 11.29 9.72 -2.95
C VAL A 120 12.16 9.92 -4.19
N ARG A 121 12.13 11.12 -4.78
CA ARG A 121 12.92 11.46 -5.98
C ARG A 121 14.42 11.57 -5.69
N GLN A 122 14.79 12.02 -4.49
CA GLN A 122 16.19 12.24 -4.08
C GLN A 122 16.80 11.03 -3.35
N SER A 123 16.03 9.94 -3.17
CA SER A 123 16.51 8.76 -2.47
C SER A 123 17.29 7.85 -3.42
N GLU A 124 18.52 7.51 -3.05
CA GLU A 124 19.40 6.64 -3.85
C GLU A 124 19.88 5.45 -3.03
N THR A 125 20.31 5.69 -1.79
CA THR A 125 20.87 4.65 -0.93
C THR A 125 19.79 3.94 -0.12
N THR A 126 20.12 2.76 0.43
CA THR A 126 19.19 2.02 1.30
C THR A 126 18.75 2.84 2.52
N ALA A 127 19.64 3.68 3.07
CA ALA A 127 19.33 4.58 4.18
C ALA A 127 18.29 5.64 3.78
N ASP A 128 18.41 6.21 2.59
CA ASP A 128 17.46 7.18 2.05
C ASP A 128 16.07 6.56 1.87
N TRP A 129 16.01 5.36 1.30
CA TRP A 129 14.75 4.62 1.14
C TRP A 129 14.12 4.23 2.48
N GLU A 130 14.91 3.98 3.51
CA GLU A 130 14.40 3.78 4.86
C GLU A 130 13.87 5.10 5.45
N ASN A 131 14.49 6.24 5.13
CA ASN A 131 13.98 7.56 5.47
C ASN A 131 12.63 7.85 4.80
N VAL A 132 12.37 7.37 3.58
CA VAL A 132 11.03 7.45 2.96
C VAL A 132 9.97 6.78 3.85
N VAL A 133 10.26 5.59 4.38
CA VAL A 133 9.35 4.88 5.30
C VAL A 133 9.16 5.68 6.59
N ARG A 134 10.24 6.23 7.17
CA ARG A 134 10.16 7.08 8.38
C ARG A 134 9.36 8.36 8.16
N VAL A 135 9.42 8.97 6.98
CA VAL A 135 8.58 10.12 6.63
C VAL A 135 7.11 9.71 6.65
N LEU A 136 6.77 8.52 6.14
CA LEU A 136 5.41 8.01 6.17
C LEU A 136 4.92 7.75 7.61
N GLU A 137 5.78 7.15 8.45
CA GLU A 137 5.54 6.96 9.89
C GLU A 137 5.30 8.31 10.60
N GLY A 138 6.12 9.31 10.29
CA GLY A 138 5.98 10.68 10.80
C GLY A 138 4.65 11.31 10.39
N LEU A 139 4.26 11.18 9.13
CA LEU A 139 2.98 11.72 8.65
C LEU A 139 1.78 11.05 9.34
N HIS A 140 1.83 9.73 9.50
CA HIS A 140 0.77 8.98 10.16
C HIS A 140 0.67 9.31 11.67
N SER A 141 1.80 9.32 12.37
CA SER A 141 1.87 9.65 13.80
C SER A 141 1.47 11.10 14.12
N ALA A 142 1.72 12.04 13.20
CA ALA A 142 1.22 13.42 13.25
C ALA A 142 -0.32 13.53 13.09
N GLY A 143 -0.99 12.41 12.79
CA GLY A 143 -2.43 12.32 12.60
C GLY A 143 -2.89 12.73 11.20
N PHE A 144 -2.00 12.76 10.21
CA PHE A 144 -2.38 13.04 8.83
C PHE A 144 -2.91 11.78 8.15
N ALA A 145 -4.01 11.94 7.40
CA ALA A 145 -4.56 10.85 6.59
C ALA A 145 -3.63 10.55 5.42
N ILE A 146 -3.05 9.35 5.40
CA ILE A 146 -2.21 8.87 4.29
C ILE A 146 -3.12 8.38 3.16
N LYS A 147 -3.22 9.17 2.10
CA LYS A 147 -4.12 8.87 0.98
C LYS A 147 -3.65 7.62 0.20
N PRO A 148 -4.57 6.87 -0.42
CA PRO A 148 -4.23 5.70 -1.24
C PRO A 148 -3.12 5.94 -2.27
N GLN A 149 -3.12 7.11 -2.93
CA GLN A 149 -2.12 7.46 -3.93
C GLN A 149 -0.71 7.64 -3.35
N TRP A 150 -0.61 8.01 -2.06
CA TRP A 150 0.68 8.18 -1.39
C TRP A 150 1.27 6.82 -1.04
N GLN A 151 0.43 5.92 -0.55
CA GLN A 151 0.81 4.53 -0.26
C GLN A 151 1.25 3.82 -1.54
N ASP A 152 0.49 3.96 -2.64
CA ASP A 152 0.83 3.43 -3.95
C ASP A 152 2.21 3.92 -4.43
N LEU A 153 2.46 5.23 -4.39
CA LEU A 153 3.74 5.80 -4.81
C LEU A 153 4.91 5.18 -4.03
N VAL A 154 4.81 5.13 -2.70
CA VAL A 154 5.90 4.65 -1.83
C VAL A 154 6.18 3.18 -2.12
N VAL A 155 5.16 2.33 -2.13
CA VAL A 155 5.32 0.88 -2.37
C VAL A 155 5.87 0.62 -3.77
N ARG A 156 5.32 1.30 -4.78
CA ARG A 156 5.81 1.18 -6.15
C ARG A 156 7.28 1.58 -6.28
N LYS A 157 7.67 2.73 -5.71
CA LYS A 157 9.05 3.23 -5.82
C LYS A 157 10.05 2.40 -5.03
N LEU A 158 9.66 1.88 -3.86
CA LEU A 158 10.50 0.93 -3.13
C LEU A 158 10.73 -0.36 -3.95
N ASN A 159 9.68 -0.92 -4.57
CA ASN A 159 9.80 -2.12 -5.40
C ASN A 159 10.64 -1.87 -6.67
N GLU A 160 10.40 -0.76 -7.38
CA GLU A 160 11.18 -0.36 -8.57
C GLU A 160 12.70 -0.25 -8.26
N ASN A 161 13.07 0.07 -7.02
CA ASN A 161 14.46 0.18 -6.57
C ASN A 161 14.95 -1.05 -5.77
N GLY A 162 14.21 -2.17 -5.79
CA GLY A 162 14.65 -3.42 -5.17
C GLY A 162 14.46 -3.53 -3.65
N HIS A 163 13.86 -2.53 -2.99
CA HIS A 163 13.68 -2.45 -1.53
C HIS A 163 12.45 -3.19 -0.99
N HIS A 164 12.18 -4.40 -1.50
CA HIS A 164 11.07 -5.27 -1.08
C HIS A 164 11.03 -5.53 0.43
N ALA A 165 12.20 -5.66 1.07
CA ALA A 165 12.29 -5.87 2.52
C ALA A 165 11.79 -4.66 3.31
N LEU A 166 11.96 -3.44 2.80
CA LEU A 166 11.42 -2.23 3.42
C LEU A 166 9.91 -2.16 3.27
N VAL A 167 9.36 -2.56 2.11
CA VAL A 167 7.90 -2.69 1.92
C VAL A 167 7.31 -3.66 2.94
N LEU A 168 7.92 -4.84 3.09
CA LEU A 168 7.45 -5.84 4.06
C LEU A 168 7.50 -5.30 5.50
N LYS A 169 8.63 -4.71 5.90
CA LYS A 169 8.78 -4.09 7.24
C LYS A 169 7.78 -2.97 7.48
N ALA A 170 7.41 -2.23 6.44
CA ALA A 170 6.47 -1.13 6.55
C ALA A 170 5.03 -1.65 6.68
N LEU A 171 4.69 -2.72 5.97
CA LEU A 171 3.40 -3.42 6.08
C LEU A 171 3.25 -4.12 7.43
N GLN A 172 4.29 -4.79 7.94
CA GLN A 172 4.29 -5.39 9.29
C GLN A 172 4.08 -4.37 10.42
N ARG A 173 4.28 -3.07 10.14
CA ARG A 173 4.16 -1.97 11.10
C ARG A 173 3.01 -1.03 10.73
N VAL A 174 1.85 -1.60 10.36
CA VAL A 174 0.65 -0.85 9.92
C VAL A 174 0.31 0.32 10.85
N LYS A 175 0.30 0.09 12.16
CA LYS A 175 -0.01 1.11 13.17
C LYS A 175 0.95 2.29 13.17
N ALA A 176 2.19 2.10 12.72
CA ALA A 176 3.18 3.16 12.63
C ALA A 176 3.13 3.85 11.26
N THR A 177 3.07 3.06 10.18
CA THR A 177 3.21 3.57 8.80
C THR A 177 1.89 4.03 8.17
N GLY A 178 0.76 3.49 8.63
CA GLY A 178 -0.54 3.67 7.99
C GLY A 178 -0.66 3.00 6.61
N LEU A 179 0.23 2.04 6.28
CA LEU A 179 0.14 1.25 5.05
C LEU A 179 -0.81 0.07 5.25
N HIS A 180 -1.92 0.04 4.51
CA HIS A 180 -2.93 -1.01 4.63
C HIS A 180 -3.09 -1.82 3.34
N LEU A 181 -3.16 -3.14 3.46
CA LEU A 181 -3.49 -4.05 2.36
C LEU A 181 -5.00 -4.06 2.03
N SER A 182 -5.84 -3.41 2.85
CA SER A 182 -7.21 -3.06 2.46
C SER A 182 -7.29 -2.06 1.31
N ASN A 183 -6.18 -1.40 0.97
CA ASN A 183 -6.08 -0.60 -0.25
C ASN A 183 -5.59 -1.51 -1.38
N TYR A 184 -6.47 -1.81 -2.34
CA TYR A 184 -6.14 -2.71 -3.44
C TYR A 184 -4.91 -2.27 -4.23
N SER A 185 -4.69 -0.96 -4.42
CA SER A 185 -3.49 -0.46 -5.10
C SER A 185 -2.21 -0.88 -4.37
N VAL A 186 -2.18 -0.83 -3.04
CA VAL A 186 -1.02 -1.24 -2.23
C VAL A 186 -0.76 -2.74 -2.38
N THR A 187 -1.81 -3.56 -2.25
CA THR A 187 -1.74 -5.01 -2.44
C THR A 187 -1.25 -5.36 -3.84
N LYS A 188 -1.82 -4.70 -4.85
CA LYS A 188 -1.44 -4.88 -6.26
C LYS A 188 0.04 -4.58 -6.48
N ARG A 189 0.52 -3.42 -5.99
CA ARG A 189 1.93 -3.01 -6.10
C ARG A 189 2.88 -3.94 -5.36
N ALA A 190 2.50 -4.40 -4.17
CA ALA A 190 3.31 -5.32 -3.38
C ALA A 190 3.51 -6.65 -4.12
N LEU A 191 2.43 -7.26 -4.62
CA LEU A 191 2.49 -8.50 -5.38
C LEU A 191 3.16 -8.32 -6.74
N LYS A 192 2.94 -7.20 -7.42
CA LYS A 192 3.66 -6.85 -8.66
C LYS A 192 5.17 -6.82 -8.42
N GLY A 193 5.61 -6.26 -7.29
CA GLY A 193 7.03 -6.29 -6.92
C GLY A 193 7.59 -7.70 -6.79
N ALA A 194 6.79 -8.67 -6.30
CA ALA A 194 7.21 -10.07 -6.26
C ALA A 194 7.41 -10.64 -7.68
N HIS A 195 6.44 -10.42 -8.56
CA HIS A 195 6.54 -10.80 -9.97
C HIS A 195 7.76 -10.16 -10.64
N ASP A 196 7.88 -8.83 -10.57
CA ASP A 196 8.96 -8.05 -11.18
C ASP A 196 10.34 -8.55 -10.73
N ARG A 197 10.48 -8.88 -9.44
CA ARG A 197 11.73 -9.41 -8.90
C ARG A 197 12.17 -10.69 -9.59
N ALA A 198 11.24 -11.63 -9.82
CA ALA A 198 11.57 -12.89 -10.48
C ALA A 198 11.74 -12.67 -12.00
N ALA A 199 10.81 -11.96 -12.64
CA ALA A 199 10.81 -11.72 -14.08
C ALA A 199 12.04 -10.92 -14.54
N ASN A 200 12.46 -9.88 -13.81
CA ASN A 200 13.66 -9.10 -14.15
C ASN A 200 14.96 -9.89 -13.96
N ALA A 201 14.95 -10.91 -13.10
CA ALA A 201 16.06 -11.84 -12.92
C ALA A 201 16.00 -13.05 -13.87
N GLY A 202 15.15 -13.01 -14.91
CA GLY A 202 14.96 -14.12 -15.85
C GLY A 202 14.49 -15.41 -15.16
N TRP A 203 13.74 -15.27 -14.07
CA TRP A 203 13.25 -16.37 -13.23
C TRP A 203 14.35 -17.26 -12.62
N ALA A 204 15.52 -16.67 -12.33
CA ALA A 204 16.62 -17.37 -11.67
C ALA A 204 16.18 -17.99 -10.33
N LYS A 205 16.64 -19.23 -10.04
CA LYS A 205 16.22 -20.04 -8.88
C LYS A 205 16.14 -19.26 -7.57
N ALA A 206 17.23 -18.56 -7.24
CA ALA A 206 17.34 -17.82 -5.99
C ALA A 206 16.37 -16.63 -5.90
N GLU A 207 16.18 -15.89 -6.99
CA GLU A 207 15.29 -14.73 -6.99
C GLU A 207 13.82 -15.14 -7.07
N THR A 208 13.47 -16.17 -7.84
CA THR A 208 12.12 -16.75 -7.85
C THR A 208 11.72 -17.28 -6.47
N ALA A 209 12.62 -17.98 -5.76
CA ALA A 209 12.36 -18.45 -4.40
C ALA A 209 12.16 -17.28 -3.41
N LYS A 210 12.96 -16.21 -3.50
CA LYS A 210 12.79 -15.00 -2.67
C LYS A 210 11.49 -14.27 -3.00
N ALA A 211 11.14 -14.16 -4.28
CA ALA A 211 9.90 -13.56 -4.75
C ALA A 211 8.68 -14.35 -4.25
N LEU A 212 8.69 -15.68 -4.36
CA LEU A 212 7.62 -16.54 -3.85
C LEU A 212 7.45 -16.38 -2.34
N ARG A 213 8.56 -16.38 -1.58
CA ARG A 213 8.50 -16.15 -0.13
C ARG A 213 7.90 -14.78 0.18
N TYR A 214 8.34 -13.74 -0.51
CA TYR A 214 7.82 -12.39 -0.34
C TYR A 214 6.31 -12.31 -0.66
N ALA A 215 5.86 -12.87 -1.79
CA ALA A 215 4.44 -12.94 -2.14
C ALA A 215 3.61 -13.66 -1.08
N ARG A 216 4.09 -14.79 -0.56
CA ARG A 216 3.44 -15.53 0.53
C ARG A 216 3.34 -14.70 1.81
N GLN A 217 4.40 -14.01 2.19
CA GLN A 217 4.38 -13.13 3.36
C GLN A 217 3.37 -12.00 3.20
N ILE A 218 3.22 -11.43 2.00
CA ILE A 218 2.19 -10.43 1.73
C ILE A 218 0.79 -11.03 1.91
N VAL A 219 0.52 -12.22 1.35
CA VAL A 219 -0.77 -12.90 1.50
C VAL A 219 -1.05 -13.29 2.96
N GLU A 220 -0.03 -13.73 3.70
CA GLU A 220 -0.14 -14.02 5.14
C GLU A 220 -0.47 -12.74 5.93
N LEU A 221 0.16 -11.61 5.63
CA LEU A 221 -0.19 -10.31 6.23
C LEU A 221 -1.62 -9.89 5.91
N MET A 222 -2.15 -10.24 4.73
CA MET A 222 -3.56 -9.97 4.41
C MET A 222 -4.52 -10.73 5.30
N GLU A 223 -4.09 -11.73 6.09
CA GLU A 223 -4.95 -12.42 7.07
C GLU A 223 -5.02 -11.68 8.41
N GLU A 224 -4.10 -10.75 8.68
CA GLU A 224 -4.06 -10.00 9.93
C GLU A 224 -5.14 -8.91 9.98
N GLU A 225 -5.82 -8.82 11.12
CA GLU A 225 -6.92 -7.86 11.34
C GLU A 225 -6.49 -6.39 11.15
N GLU A 226 -5.20 -6.07 11.37
CA GLU A 226 -4.67 -4.71 11.17
C GLU A 226 -4.73 -4.25 9.71
N HIS A 227 -4.74 -5.21 8.78
CA HIS A 227 -4.83 -4.98 7.35
C HIS A 227 -6.27 -5.01 6.82
N HIS A 228 -7.24 -5.47 7.62
CA HIS A 228 -8.67 -5.42 7.30
C HIS A 228 -9.23 -4.08 7.75
N ALA A 229 -9.86 -3.32 6.86
CA ALA A 229 -10.14 -1.91 7.11
C ALA A 229 -10.91 -1.63 8.42
N VAL A 230 -10.34 -0.76 9.27
CA VAL A 230 -11.09 0.02 10.26
C VAL A 230 -11.83 1.13 9.52
N SER A 231 -13.16 1.06 9.50
CA SER A 231 -14.00 2.17 9.07
C SER A 231 -13.82 3.37 9.99
N SER A 232 -13.55 4.54 9.40
CA SER A 232 -13.53 5.83 10.09
C SER A 232 -14.86 6.23 10.76
N ARG A 233 -15.91 5.37 10.73
CA ARG A 233 -17.23 5.61 11.34
C ARG A 233 -17.92 4.35 11.88
N GLY A 234 -17.18 3.36 12.40
CA GLY A 234 -17.77 2.27 13.20
C GLY A 234 -18.70 1.30 12.46
N LYS A 235 -18.66 1.27 11.12
CA LYS A 235 -19.25 0.18 10.32
C LYS A 235 -18.14 -0.69 9.79
N MET A 236 -17.96 -1.90 10.29
CA MET A 236 -17.12 -2.90 9.61
C MET A 236 -17.65 -3.06 8.18
N ALA A 237 -16.92 -2.53 7.21
CA ALA A 237 -17.24 -2.75 5.81
C ALA A 237 -16.57 -4.07 5.43
N VAL A 238 -17.38 -5.14 5.37
CA VAL A 238 -17.04 -6.44 4.77
C VAL A 238 -16.64 -6.31 3.28
N GLU A 239 -16.80 -5.11 2.71
CA GLU A 239 -16.70 -4.80 1.28
C GLU A 239 -15.26 -4.67 0.73
N ASN A 240 -14.21 -4.79 1.55
CA ASN A 240 -12.82 -4.57 1.13
C ASN A 240 -11.89 -5.79 1.38
N ASP A 241 -12.43 -7.01 1.33
CA ASP A 241 -11.58 -8.20 1.35
C ASP A 241 -11.07 -8.54 -0.05
N TRP A 242 -9.78 -8.31 -0.28
CA TRP A 242 -9.14 -8.58 -1.57
C TRP A 242 -8.51 -9.98 -1.65
N ARG A 243 -8.56 -10.79 -0.59
CA ARG A 243 -7.90 -12.13 -0.54
C ARG A 243 -8.50 -13.12 -1.55
N SER A 244 -9.75 -12.93 -1.92
CA SER A 244 -10.46 -13.73 -2.93
C SER A 244 -10.22 -13.25 -4.35
N LYS A 245 -9.60 -12.08 -4.55
CA LYS A 245 -9.37 -11.55 -5.90
C LYS A 245 -8.45 -12.47 -6.70
N PRO A 246 -8.80 -12.84 -7.94
CA PRO A 246 -7.99 -13.76 -8.73
C PRO A 246 -6.53 -13.36 -8.86
N TYR A 247 -6.22 -12.08 -9.06
CA TYR A 247 -4.84 -11.59 -9.14
C TYR A 247 -4.02 -11.85 -7.85
N VAL A 248 -4.63 -11.68 -6.67
CA VAL A 248 -3.96 -11.91 -5.38
C VAL A 248 -3.52 -13.36 -5.21
N ILE A 249 -4.31 -14.30 -5.76
CA ILE A 249 -4.00 -15.72 -5.76
C ILE A 249 -3.06 -16.08 -6.92
N ALA A 250 -3.21 -15.43 -8.07
CA ALA A 250 -2.41 -15.70 -9.27
C ALA A 250 -0.93 -15.38 -9.08
N ALA A 251 -0.57 -14.26 -8.45
CA ALA A 251 0.83 -13.88 -8.26
C ALA A 251 1.69 -14.95 -7.53
N PRO A 252 1.28 -15.49 -6.36
CA PRO A 252 2.01 -16.61 -5.75
C PRO A 252 1.87 -17.92 -6.53
N THR A 253 0.75 -18.14 -7.24
CA THR A 253 0.56 -19.34 -8.09
C THR A 253 1.57 -19.37 -9.24
N GLU A 254 1.74 -18.24 -9.94
CA GLU A 254 2.72 -18.06 -11.01
C GLU A 254 4.14 -18.36 -10.51
N LEU A 255 4.54 -17.73 -9.40
CA LEU A 255 5.86 -17.90 -8.82
C LEU A 255 6.12 -19.35 -8.38
N ALA A 256 5.12 -20.01 -7.80
CA ALA A 256 5.21 -21.43 -7.42
C ALA A 256 5.31 -22.34 -8.65
N ALA A 257 4.48 -22.09 -9.67
CA ALA A 257 4.46 -22.87 -10.91
C ALA A 257 5.80 -22.74 -11.66
N VAL A 258 6.34 -21.53 -11.80
CA VAL A 258 7.67 -21.32 -12.43
C VAL A 258 8.78 -21.98 -11.61
N ALA A 259 8.71 -21.91 -10.28
CA ALA A 259 9.67 -22.60 -9.42
C ALA A 259 9.61 -24.13 -9.59
N ALA A 260 8.42 -24.71 -9.70
CA ALA A 260 8.24 -26.13 -9.98
C ALA A 260 8.77 -26.49 -11.36
N GLN A 261 8.35 -25.77 -12.41
CA GLN A 261 8.70 -26.03 -13.80
C GLN A 261 10.21 -25.98 -14.07
N ARG A 262 10.90 -24.95 -13.55
CA ARG A 262 12.32 -24.70 -13.89
C ARG A 262 13.30 -25.24 -12.88
N HIS A 263 12.92 -25.34 -11.61
CA HIS A 263 13.86 -25.54 -10.50
C HIS A 263 13.53 -26.75 -9.62
N GLY A 264 12.51 -27.54 -9.98
CA GLY A 264 12.07 -28.69 -9.20
C GLY A 264 11.42 -28.31 -7.87
N GLY A 265 10.69 -27.19 -7.83
CA GLY A 265 9.87 -26.77 -6.70
C GLY A 265 8.70 -27.71 -6.39
N ASP A 266 7.98 -27.39 -5.31
CA ASP A 266 6.91 -28.23 -4.76
C ASP A 266 5.63 -28.20 -5.62
N VAL A 267 5.34 -29.34 -6.26
CA VAL A 267 4.19 -29.54 -7.15
C VAL A 267 2.86 -29.52 -6.40
N GLU A 268 2.82 -29.95 -5.13
CA GLU A 268 1.59 -29.95 -4.33
C GLU A 268 1.15 -28.52 -3.97
N ILE A 269 2.12 -27.62 -3.76
CA ILE A 269 1.84 -26.19 -3.60
C ILE A 269 1.20 -25.62 -4.87
N VAL A 270 1.74 -25.98 -6.05
CA VAL A 270 1.18 -25.54 -7.35
C VAL A 270 -0.25 -26.05 -7.49
N LYS A 271 -0.51 -27.32 -7.20
CA LYS A 271 -1.85 -27.93 -7.26
C LYS A 271 -2.84 -27.21 -6.35
N THR A 272 -2.44 -26.94 -5.11
CA THR A 272 -3.28 -26.25 -4.11
C THR A 272 -3.63 -24.83 -4.55
N LEU A 273 -2.62 -24.07 -4.99
CA LEU A 273 -2.80 -22.68 -5.42
C LEU A 273 -3.58 -22.58 -6.73
N ALA A 274 -3.33 -23.46 -7.70
CA ALA A 274 -4.07 -23.54 -8.95
C ALA A 274 -5.56 -23.86 -8.71
N ASN A 275 -5.86 -24.82 -7.83
CA ASN A 275 -7.25 -25.11 -7.45
C ASN A 275 -7.94 -23.89 -6.85
N ARG A 276 -7.25 -23.17 -5.94
CA ARG A 276 -7.77 -21.95 -5.32
C ARG A 276 -7.98 -20.84 -6.35
N LEU A 277 -7.08 -20.69 -7.31
CA LEU A 277 -7.18 -19.70 -8.39
C LEU A 277 -8.40 -19.97 -9.27
N VAL A 278 -8.56 -21.20 -9.78
CA VAL A 278 -9.71 -21.54 -10.63
C VAL A 278 -11.03 -21.41 -9.86
N SER A 279 -11.04 -21.79 -8.58
CA SER A 279 -12.21 -21.58 -7.71
C SER A 279 -12.56 -20.09 -7.55
N ALA A 280 -11.56 -19.22 -7.37
CA ALA A 280 -11.77 -17.78 -7.27
C ALA A 280 -12.27 -17.17 -8.58
N LEU A 281 -11.75 -17.62 -9.72
CA LEU A 281 -12.21 -17.20 -11.05
C LEU A 281 -13.69 -17.55 -11.27
N LYS A 282 -14.14 -18.72 -10.79
CA LYS A 282 -15.56 -19.13 -10.83
C LYS A 282 -16.44 -18.30 -9.91
N GLN A 283 -15.95 -17.95 -8.72
CA GLN A 283 -16.73 -17.21 -7.72
C GLN A 283 -16.91 -15.72 -8.05
N ASP A 284 -15.91 -15.06 -8.64
CA ASP A 284 -15.92 -13.61 -8.88
C ASP A 284 -16.63 -13.20 -10.18
N ASN A 285 -17.42 -14.08 -10.80
CA ASN A 285 -17.95 -13.93 -12.17
C ASN A 285 -16.87 -13.37 -13.12
N PHE A 286 -15.66 -13.91 -13.04
CA PHE A 286 -14.47 -13.27 -13.61
C PHE A 286 -14.60 -13.01 -15.12
N THR A 287 -15.36 -13.86 -15.81
CA THR A 287 -15.81 -13.71 -17.19
C THR A 287 -16.35 -12.31 -17.52
N GLU A 288 -17.24 -11.78 -16.68
CA GLU A 288 -17.80 -10.42 -16.85
C GLU A 288 -16.72 -9.35 -16.61
N SER A 289 -15.78 -9.60 -15.69
CA SER A 289 -14.65 -8.70 -15.46
C SER A 289 -13.73 -8.64 -16.67
N VAL A 290 -13.43 -9.78 -17.30
CA VAL A 290 -12.67 -9.83 -18.56
C VAL A 290 -13.38 -9.06 -19.66
N ASP A 291 -14.70 -9.23 -19.81
CA ASP A 291 -15.46 -8.53 -20.85
C ASP A 291 -15.47 -7.01 -20.63
N ARG A 292 -15.59 -6.55 -19.38
CA ARG A 292 -15.45 -5.14 -19.03
C ARG A 292 -14.08 -4.59 -19.39
N ILE A 293 -13.02 -5.37 -19.15
CA ILE A 293 -11.65 -4.98 -19.53
C ILE A 293 -11.54 -4.89 -21.06
N VAL A 294 -12.09 -5.85 -21.82
CA VAL A 294 -12.09 -5.81 -23.29
C VAL A 294 -12.79 -4.55 -23.82
N VAL A 295 -13.96 -4.22 -23.28
CA VAL A 295 -14.69 -2.99 -23.64
C VAL A 295 -13.87 -1.74 -23.29
N SER A 296 -13.24 -1.70 -22.12
CA SER A 296 -12.40 -0.58 -21.69
C SER A 296 -11.18 -0.40 -22.63
N ASN A 297 -10.56 -1.52 -23.04
CA ASN A 297 -9.38 -1.52 -23.90
C ASN A 297 -9.69 -1.11 -25.34
N ALA A 298 -10.95 -1.21 -25.77
CA ALA A 298 -11.39 -0.79 -27.10
C ALA A 298 -11.56 0.74 -27.22
N ARG A 299 -11.49 1.48 -26.11
CA ARG A 299 -11.64 2.94 -26.10
C ARG A 299 -10.50 3.63 -26.87
N THR A 300 -10.84 4.76 -27.46
CA THR A 300 -9.94 5.59 -28.27
C THR A 300 -9.85 7.00 -27.70
N GLU A 301 -8.99 7.84 -28.28
CA GLU A 301 -8.87 9.25 -27.92
C GLU A 301 -10.23 9.99 -27.84
N ALA A 302 -11.16 9.68 -28.75
CA ALA A 302 -12.47 10.32 -28.84
C ALA A 302 -13.34 10.13 -27.58
N ASP A 303 -13.07 9.08 -26.80
CA ASP A 303 -13.80 8.75 -25.57
C ASP A 303 -13.34 9.58 -24.36
N PHE A 304 -12.39 10.51 -24.54
CA PHE A 304 -11.78 11.28 -23.46
C PHE A 304 -11.79 12.78 -23.72
N LYS A 305 -12.34 13.51 -22.74
CA LYS A 305 -12.41 14.98 -22.75
C LYS A 305 -11.04 15.65 -22.83
N ASN A 306 -10.02 15.08 -22.18
CA ASN A 306 -8.69 15.67 -22.15
C ASN A 306 -7.58 14.63 -21.98
N LYS A 307 -6.35 15.08 -22.22
CA LYS A 307 -5.11 14.30 -22.08
C LYS A 307 -4.94 13.63 -20.72
N SER A 308 -5.34 14.30 -19.63
CA SER A 308 -5.19 13.77 -18.27
C SER A 308 -6.09 12.56 -18.05
N THR A 309 -7.37 12.67 -18.43
CA THR A 309 -8.33 11.55 -18.33
C THR A 309 -7.94 10.37 -19.21
N GLN A 310 -7.40 10.63 -20.41
CA GLN A 310 -6.90 9.58 -21.30
C GLN A 310 -5.65 8.89 -20.72
N THR A 311 -4.73 9.65 -20.12
CA THR A 311 -3.51 9.09 -19.49
C THR A 311 -3.86 8.21 -18.30
N LEU A 312 -4.85 8.60 -17.49
CA LEU A 312 -5.34 7.77 -16.39
C LEU A 312 -5.94 6.46 -16.93
N ALA A 313 -6.82 6.55 -17.93
CA ALA A 313 -7.42 5.36 -18.53
C ALA A 313 -6.40 4.43 -19.21
N LEU A 314 -5.36 4.99 -19.84
CA LEU A 314 -4.23 4.22 -20.38
C LEU A 314 -3.51 3.44 -19.28
N ASN A 315 -3.24 4.09 -18.14
CA ASN A 315 -2.57 3.44 -17.02
C ASN A 315 -3.46 2.36 -16.40
N ASP A 316 -4.75 2.64 -16.21
CA ASP A 316 -5.72 1.66 -15.70
C ASP A 316 -5.83 0.44 -16.63
N CYS A 317 -5.94 0.66 -17.94
CA CYS A 317 -5.90 -0.39 -18.97
C CYS A 317 -4.63 -1.25 -18.88
N CYS A 318 -3.46 -0.62 -18.71
CA CYS A 318 -2.20 -1.35 -18.54
C CYS A 318 -2.14 -2.14 -17.23
N GLU A 319 -2.68 -1.61 -16.12
CA GLU A 319 -2.80 -2.36 -14.86
C GLU A 319 -3.70 -3.60 -15.03
N ASP A 320 -4.86 -3.43 -15.68
CA ASP A 320 -5.80 -4.54 -15.92
C ASP A 320 -5.17 -5.61 -16.81
N LEU A 321 -4.48 -5.20 -17.88
CA LEU A 321 -3.74 -6.11 -18.75
C LEU A 321 -2.63 -6.85 -18.00
N PHE A 322 -1.94 -6.20 -17.07
CA PHE A 322 -0.92 -6.84 -16.25
C PHE A 322 -1.51 -7.91 -15.32
N GLU A 323 -2.66 -7.63 -14.70
CA GLU A 323 -3.35 -8.62 -13.87
C GLU A 323 -3.77 -9.84 -14.70
N LEU A 324 -4.39 -9.60 -15.86
CA LEU A 324 -4.77 -10.65 -16.79
C LEU A 324 -3.57 -11.48 -17.25
N LEU A 325 -2.46 -10.83 -17.59
CA LEU A 325 -1.23 -11.50 -17.99
C LEU A 325 -0.68 -12.40 -16.87
N THR A 326 -0.68 -11.91 -15.63
CA THR A 326 -0.22 -12.69 -14.46
C THR A 326 -1.11 -13.91 -14.23
N ILE A 327 -2.43 -13.76 -14.35
CA ILE A 327 -3.39 -14.87 -14.24
C ILE A 327 -3.18 -15.88 -15.37
N TRP A 328 -3.02 -15.41 -16.61
CA TRP A 328 -2.76 -16.27 -17.75
C TRP A 328 -1.47 -17.08 -17.56
N ASN A 329 -0.37 -16.43 -17.17
CA ASN A 329 0.90 -17.10 -16.95
C ASN A 329 0.80 -18.12 -15.80
N ALA A 330 0.10 -17.79 -14.72
CA ALA A 330 -0.16 -18.71 -13.62
C ALA A 330 -0.88 -19.98 -14.09
N LEU A 331 -1.95 -19.85 -14.89
CA LEU A 331 -2.72 -20.99 -15.41
C LEU A 331 -1.91 -21.83 -16.40
N LYS A 332 -1.29 -21.17 -17.39
CA LYS A 332 -0.46 -21.81 -18.43
C LYS A 332 0.66 -22.64 -17.79
N THR A 333 1.42 -22.03 -16.88
CA THR A 333 2.57 -22.69 -16.25
C THR A 333 2.13 -23.77 -15.27
N SER A 334 1.04 -23.56 -14.52
CA SER A 334 0.48 -24.62 -13.65
C SER A 334 0.03 -25.83 -14.45
N LYS A 335 -0.62 -25.63 -15.60
CA LYS A 335 -1.01 -26.70 -16.52
C LYS A 335 0.19 -27.45 -17.09
N SER A 336 1.28 -26.74 -17.42
CA SER A 336 2.54 -27.37 -17.85
C SER A 336 3.18 -28.24 -16.77
N VAL A 337 3.06 -27.86 -15.49
CA VAL A 337 3.63 -28.60 -14.36
C VAL A 337 2.76 -29.79 -13.95
N LEU A 338 1.45 -29.59 -13.87
CA LEU A 338 0.51 -30.57 -13.33
C LEU A 338 -0.02 -31.55 -14.38
N GLY A 339 -0.06 -31.17 -15.67
CA GLY A 339 -0.59 -32.03 -16.73
C GLY A 339 -2.00 -32.53 -16.41
N ALA A 340 -2.16 -33.86 -16.32
CA ALA A 340 -3.43 -34.50 -15.99
C ALA A 340 -3.90 -34.25 -14.54
N ASP A 341 -2.99 -33.89 -13.62
CA ASP A 341 -3.30 -33.58 -12.22
C ASP A 341 -3.81 -32.14 -12.01
N MET A 342 -3.96 -31.36 -13.09
CA MET A 342 -4.48 -29.99 -13.02
C MET A 342 -5.92 -30.00 -12.47
N PRO A 343 -6.17 -29.34 -11.32
CA PRO A 343 -7.51 -29.26 -10.76
C PRO A 343 -8.40 -28.42 -11.68
N LEU A 344 -9.66 -28.86 -11.88
CA LEU A 344 -10.64 -28.15 -12.72
C LEU A 344 -10.08 -27.83 -14.12
N ALA A 345 -9.41 -28.81 -14.74
CA ALA A 345 -8.63 -28.61 -15.96
C ALA A 345 -9.43 -28.01 -17.13
N THR A 346 -10.71 -28.40 -17.27
CA THR A 346 -11.59 -27.87 -18.32
C THR A 346 -11.85 -26.38 -18.11
N GLU A 347 -12.28 -25.98 -16.92
CA GLU A 347 -12.54 -24.58 -16.61
C GLU A 347 -11.25 -23.75 -16.66
N ALA A 348 -10.13 -24.30 -16.18
CA ALA A 348 -8.83 -23.65 -16.27
C ALA A 348 -8.45 -23.33 -17.73
N ALA A 349 -8.67 -24.27 -18.66
CA ALA A 349 -8.41 -24.07 -20.08
C ALA A 349 -9.35 -23.01 -20.71
N GLU A 350 -10.64 -23.02 -20.35
CA GLU A 350 -11.59 -22.00 -20.81
C GLU A 350 -11.20 -20.58 -20.36
N PHE A 351 -10.80 -20.43 -19.09
CA PHE A 351 -10.29 -19.15 -18.59
C PHE A 351 -8.98 -18.75 -19.27
N GLU A 352 -8.04 -19.69 -19.44
CA GLU A 352 -6.76 -19.47 -20.13
C GLU A 352 -6.98 -18.88 -21.53
N ASP A 353 -7.82 -19.52 -22.35
CA ASP A 353 -8.08 -19.10 -23.73
C ASP A 353 -8.79 -17.74 -23.82
N ARG A 354 -9.76 -17.50 -22.92
CA ARG A 354 -10.48 -16.22 -22.87
C ARG A 354 -9.54 -15.08 -22.47
N ILE A 355 -8.73 -15.28 -21.43
CA ILE A 355 -7.79 -14.26 -20.95
C ILE A 355 -6.74 -13.98 -22.03
N LYS A 356 -6.18 -15.02 -22.65
CA LYS A 356 -5.22 -14.88 -23.76
C LYS A 356 -5.79 -14.01 -24.87
N THR A 357 -7.02 -14.29 -25.30
CA THR A 357 -7.71 -13.51 -26.34
C THR A 357 -7.87 -12.04 -25.93
N ALA A 358 -8.34 -11.80 -24.70
CA ALA A 358 -8.53 -10.45 -24.17
C ALA A 358 -7.21 -9.65 -24.05
N VAL A 359 -6.13 -10.29 -23.59
CA VAL A 359 -4.81 -9.68 -23.45
C VAL A 359 -4.24 -9.29 -24.81
N LEU A 360 -4.28 -10.21 -25.78
CA LEU A 360 -3.77 -9.95 -27.13
C LEU A 360 -4.52 -8.80 -27.81
N ALA A 361 -5.85 -8.82 -27.75
CA ALA A 361 -6.69 -7.75 -28.29
C ALA A 361 -6.42 -6.40 -27.60
N GLY A 362 -6.26 -6.40 -26.27
CA GLY A 362 -5.97 -5.18 -25.52
C GLY A 362 -4.60 -4.59 -25.85
N ILE A 363 -3.57 -5.43 -25.99
CA ILE A 363 -2.22 -4.99 -26.35
C ILE A 363 -2.17 -4.44 -27.78
N GLU A 364 -2.91 -5.03 -28.71
CA GLU A 364 -3.08 -4.49 -30.07
C GLU A 364 -3.81 -3.13 -30.06
N GLY A 365 -4.74 -2.93 -29.12
CA GLY A 365 -5.46 -1.66 -28.92
C GLY A 365 -4.64 -0.55 -28.28
N LEU A 366 -3.61 -0.87 -27.47
CA LEU A 366 -2.83 0.11 -26.70
C LEU A 366 -2.30 1.32 -27.51
N PRO A 367 -1.75 1.17 -28.74
CA PRO A 367 -1.26 2.30 -29.51
C PRO A 367 -2.33 3.37 -29.75
N LYS A 368 -3.59 2.98 -29.96
CA LYS A 368 -4.71 3.91 -30.20
C LYS A 368 -5.03 4.76 -28.97
N LEU A 369 -4.83 4.19 -27.78
CA LEU A 369 -5.04 4.87 -26.51
C LEU A 369 -3.80 5.68 -26.08
N GLN A 370 -2.63 5.28 -26.56
CA GLN A 370 -1.32 5.86 -26.23
C GLN A 370 -1.05 7.18 -26.97
N SER A 371 -1.70 7.44 -28.11
CA SER A 371 -1.55 8.70 -28.86
C SER A 371 -2.72 9.65 -28.63
N ARG A 372 -2.45 10.96 -28.59
CA ARG A 372 -3.45 12.02 -28.66
C ARG A 372 -3.01 13.08 -29.66
N ASP A 373 -3.83 13.40 -30.66
CA ASP A 373 -3.49 14.38 -31.71
C ASP A 373 -2.14 14.09 -32.40
N GLY A 374 -1.79 12.80 -32.57
CA GLY A 374 -0.50 12.37 -33.14
C GLY A 374 0.71 12.47 -32.19
N VAL A 375 0.48 12.80 -30.90
CA VAL A 375 1.52 12.88 -29.87
C VAL A 375 1.33 11.80 -28.82
N ASP A 376 2.40 11.06 -28.52
CA ASP A 376 2.37 10.02 -27.49
C ASP A 376 2.18 10.60 -26.08
N LEU A 377 1.35 9.91 -25.30
CA LEU A 377 1.18 10.16 -23.88
C LEU A 377 2.44 9.75 -23.11
N ARG A 378 2.77 10.53 -22.08
CA ARG A 378 3.92 10.26 -21.21
C ARG A 378 3.58 9.13 -20.23
N SER A 379 3.65 7.89 -20.70
CA SER A 379 3.55 6.69 -19.86
C SER A 379 4.52 5.62 -20.35
N SER A 380 5.36 5.10 -19.45
CA SER A 380 6.26 3.98 -19.74
C SER A 380 5.55 2.61 -19.67
N TYR A 381 4.32 2.60 -19.18
CA TYR A 381 3.57 1.40 -18.86
C TYR A 381 3.22 0.53 -20.07
N PRO A 382 2.79 1.08 -21.23
CA PRO A 382 2.55 0.28 -22.43
C PRO A 382 3.78 -0.51 -22.89
N ALA A 383 4.98 0.09 -22.79
CA ALA A 383 6.23 -0.61 -23.14
C ALA A 383 6.50 -1.76 -22.17
N TYR A 384 6.26 -1.54 -20.87
CA TYR A 384 6.36 -2.59 -19.85
C TYR A 384 5.39 -3.75 -20.11
N ILE A 385 4.13 -3.49 -20.45
CA ILE A 385 3.16 -4.56 -20.74
C ILE A 385 3.58 -5.40 -21.96
N ARG A 386 4.11 -4.76 -23.02
CA ARG A 386 4.63 -5.48 -24.19
C ARG A 386 5.85 -6.34 -23.84
N ASP A 387 6.73 -5.85 -22.97
CA ASP A 387 7.88 -6.63 -22.47
C ASP A 387 7.43 -7.85 -21.67
N GLN A 388 6.44 -7.69 -20.79
CA GLN A 388 5.89 -8.80 -20.02
C GLN A 388 5.16 -9.82 -20.90
N LEU A 389 4.44 -9.36 -21.94
CA LEU A 389 3.84 -10.28 -22.92
C LEU A 389 4.90 -11.17 -23.58
N LYS A 390 6.02 -10.58 -24.03
CA LYS A 390 7.13 -11.35 -24.63
C LYS A 390 7.65 -12.39 -23.67
N LYS A 391 7.87 -12.03 -22.40
CA LYS A 391 8.30 -12.98 -21.36
C LYS A 391 7.32 -14.15 -21.21
N VAL A 392 6.01 -13.90 -21.25
CA VAL A 392 5.02 -15.00 -21.14
C VAL A 392 4.93 -15.85 -22.40
N THR A 393 5.14 -15.28 -23.59
CA THR A 393 5.05 -16.00 -24.88
C THR A 393 6.31 -16.77 -25.23
N ASP A 394 7.49 -16.18 -25.01
CA ASP A 394 8.80 -16.76 -25.36
C ASP A 394 9.19 -17.92 -24.42
N GLU A 395 8.39 -18.15 -23.38
CA GLU A 395 8.48 -19.27 -22.45
C GLU A 395 7.65 -20.50 -22.90
N ALA A 396 7.19 -20.53 -24.16
CA ALA A 396 6.67 -21.71 -24.84
C ALA A 396 7.74 -22.34 -25.73
#